data_AF-A0A257VSD7-F1
#
_entry.id   AF-A0A257VSD7-F1
#
_cell.length_a   1.000
_cell.length_b   1.000
_cell.length_c   1.000
_cell.angle_alpha   90.00
_cell.angle_beta   90.00
_cell.angle_gamma   90.00
#
_symmetry.space_group_name_H-M   'P 1'
#
loop_
_entity.id
_entity.type
_entity.pdbx_description
1 polymer ?
#
loop_
_entity_poly.entity_id
_entity_poly.type
_entity_poly.pdbx_seq_one_letter_code
_entity_poly.pdbx_strand_id
1 'polypeptide(L)'
;MFLDQFDKLTGEIYEASRHGGLWPRVLLQVCELLGSPRGSFWIRSKQNGELTTSCVHGQSEEDQREYLDKWAFQDPWLLRLDRFPREEGVFAPSHSVITDEELEATEVYQAYLSPRK
;
A
#
# COMPACT_ATOMS: atom_id res chain seq x y z
N MET A 1 23.05 -14.65 2.29
CA MET A 1 21.61 -14.92 2.51
C MET A 1 20.75 -13.66 2.50
N PHE A 2 20.98 -12.65 3.36
CA PHE A 2 20.22 -11.38 3.28
C PHE A 2 20.49 -10.57 1.98
N LEU A 3 21.75 -10.53 1.54
CA LEU A 3 22.12 -9.86 0.27
C LEU A 3 21.47 -10.53 -0.95
N ASP A 4 21.39 -11.87 -0.97
CA ASP A 4 20.83 -12.62 -2.10
C ASP A 4 19.32 -12.37 -2.29
N GLN A 5 18.57 -12.21 -1.20
CA GLN A 5 17.14 -11.90 -1.26
C GLN A 5 16.88 -10.44 -1.65
N PHE A 6 17.70 -9.52 -1.18
CA PHE A 6 17.62 -8.11 -1.54
C PHE A 6 17.91 -7.91 -3.03
N ASP A 7 19.03 -8.43 -3.53
CA ASP A 7 19.42 -8.31 -4.94
C ASP A 7 18.38 -8.93 -5.88
N LYS A 8 17.80 -10.06 -5.46
CA LYS A 8 16.70 -10.71 -6.19
C LYS A 8 15.46 -9.82 -6.25
N LEU A 9 15.01 -9.27 -5.12
CA LEU A 9 13.83 -8.40 -5.08
C LEU A 9 14.06 -7.14 -5.92
N THR A 10 15.24 -6.52 -5.82
CA THR A 10 15.61 -5.37 -6.64
C THR A 10 15.55 -5.71 -8.13
N GLY A 11 16.11 -6.85 -8.54
CA GLY A 11 16.01 -7.32 -9.93
C GLY A 11 14.56 -7.50 -10.40
N GLU A 12 13.70 -8.10 -9.56
CA GLU A 12 12.28 -8.29 -9.89
C GLU A 12 11.51 -6.97 -10.00
N ILE A 13 11.85 -5.95 -9.18
CA ILE A 13 11.29 -4.60 -9.30
C ILE A 13 11.69 -3.97 -10.64
N TYR A 14 12.96 -4.08 -11.05
CA TYR A 14 13.41 -3.55 -12.35
C TYR A 14 12.67 -4.23 -13.52
N GLU A 15 12.48 -5.54 -13.48
CA GLU A 15 11.71 -6.25 -14.51
C GLU A 15 10.23 -5.86 -14.50
N ALA A 16 9.61 -5.71 -13.32
CA ALA A 16 8.22 -5.28 -13.20
C ALA A 16 7.99 -3.85 -13.71
N SER A 17 9.00 -2.98 -13.63
CA SER A 17 8.92 -1.64 -14.22
C SER A 17 8.75 -1.65 -15.75
N ARG A 18 9.22 -2.72 -16.41
CA ARG A 18 9.12 -2.93 -17.88
C ARG A 18 7.91 -3.79 -18.25
N HIS A 19 7.47 -4.64 -17.34
CA HIS A 19 6.40 -5.61 -17.54
C HIS A 19 5.40 -5.54 -16.38
N GLY A 20 4.37 -4.70 -16.52
CA GLY A 20 3.42 -4.42 -15.44
C GLY A 20 2.70 -5.65 -14.85
N GLY A 21 2.59 -6.74 -15.62
CA GLY A 21 2.02 -8.02 -15.13
C GLY A 21 2.84 -8.71 -14.04
N LEU A 22 4.05 -8.24 -13.74
CA LEU A 22 4.92 -8.81 -12.70
C LEU A 22 4.72 -8.18 -11.31
N TRP A 23 4.07 -7.02 -11.21
CA TRP A 23 3.83 -6.35 -9.93
C TRP A 23 3.12 -7.20 -8.86
N PRO A 24 2.12 -8.05 -9.18
CA PRO A 24 1.51 -8.94 -8.19
C PRO A 24 2.53 -9.87 -7.50
N ARG A 25 3.52 -10.37 -8.26
CA ARG A 25 4.58 -11.24 -7.71
C ARG A 25 5.53 -10.46 -6.81
N VAL A 26 5.93 -9.26 -7.24
CA VAL A 26 6.79 -8.37 -6.42
C VAL A 26 6.10 -8.03 -5.10
N LEU A 27 4.82 -7.67 -5.15
CA LEU A 27 4.03 -7.35 -3.97
C LEU A 27 3.95 -8.53 -3.00
N LEU A 28 3.72 -9.76 -3.51
CA LEU A 28 3.73 -10.97 -2.70
C LEU A 28 5.06 -11.15 -1.95
N GLN A 29 6.20 -10.99 -2.63
CA GLN A 29 7.52 -11.13 -2.00
C GLN A 29 7.76 -10.08 -0.91
N VAL A 30 7.33 -8.83 -1.15
CA VAL A 30 7.40 -7.77 -0.13
C VAL A 30 6.56 -8.13 1.10
N CYS A 31 5.33 -8.61 0.89
CA CYS A 31 4.47 -9.08 1.97
C CYS A 31 5.10 -10.23 2.78
N GLU A 32 5.65 -11.23 2.09
CA GLU A 32 6.34 -12.37 2.73
C GLU A 32 7.56 -11.92 3.55
N LEU A 33 8.38 -11.01 3.02
CA LEU A 33 9.56 -10.47 3.71
C LEU A 33 9.19 -9.65 4.95
N LEU A 34 8.10 -8.88 4.90
CA LEU A 34 7.61 -8.08 6.01
C LEU A 34 6.73 -8.86 6.99
N GLY A 35 6.39 -10.12 6.68
CA GLY A 35 5.40 -10.90 7.43
C GLY A 35 4.00 -10.29 7.40
N SER A 36 3.68 -9.50 6.35
CA SER A 36 2.39 -8.85 6.21
C SER A 36 1.40 -9.79 5.50
N PRO A 37 0.22 -10.07 6.07
CA PRO A 37 -0.79 -10.89 5.42
C PRO A 37 -1.50 -10.18 4.26
N ARG A 38 -1.33 -8.85 4.15
CA ARG A 38 -2.00 -8.01 3.17
C ARG A 38 -1.05 -6.95 2.62
N GLY A 39 -1.27 -6.55 1.38
CA GLY A 39 -0.52 -5.46 0.77
C GLY A 39 -1.23 -4.94 -0.47
N SER A 40 -0.90 -3.71 -0.84
CA SER A 40 -1.47 -3.07 -2.02
C SER A 40 -0.43 -2.16 -2.67
N PHE A 41 -0.34 -2.22 -3.99
CA PHE A 41 0.53 -1.36 -4.78
C PHE A 41 -0.31 -0.33 -5.55
N TRP A 42 -0.01 0.94 -5.31
CA TRP A 42 -0.74 2.07 -5.88
C TRP A 42 0.20 2.97 -6.67
N ILE A 43 -0.30 3.50 -7.77
CA ILE A 43 0.40 4.47 -8.61
C ILE A 43 -0.40 5.76 -8.58
N ARG A 44 0.27 6.86 -8.24
CA ARG A 44 -0.32 8.21 -8.35
C ARG A 44 0.26 8.92 -9.55
N SER A 45 -0.60 9.33 -10.47
CA SER A 45 -0.21 10.14 -11.62
C SER A 45 0.26 11.52 -11.19
N LYS A 46 1.45 11.93 -11.66
CA LYS A 46 1.98 13.29 -11.40
C LYS A 46 1.22 14.38 -12.16
N GLN A 47 0.48 14.03 -13.22
CA GLN A 47 -0.17 15.02 -14.10
C GLN A 47 -1.52 15.49 -13.55
N ASN A 48 -2.34 14.54 -13.07
CA ASN A 48 -3.70 14.80 -12.61
C ASN A 48 -3.93 14.40 -11.14
N GLY A 49 -2.93 13.83 -10.47
CA GLY A 49 -3.02 13.39 -9.08
C GLY A 49 -3.86 12.12 -8.87
N GLU A 50 -4.34 11.51 -9.95
CA GLU A 50 -5.18 10.31 -9.93
C GLU A 50 -4.41 9.13 -9.33
N LEU A 51 -5.07 8.42 -8.42
CA LEU A 51 -4.52 7.26 -7.74
C LEU A 51 -5.16 6.00 -8.31
N THR A 52 -4.33 5.08 -8.80
CA THR A 52 -4.77 3.82 -9.38
C THR A 52 -4.15 2.66 -8.61
N THR A 53 -4.96 1.72 -8.14
CA THR A 53 -4.45 0.44 -7.62
C THR A 53 -3.96 -0.42 -8.78
N SER A 54 -2.69 -0.84 -8.75
CA SER A 54 -2.15 -1.73 -9.77
C SER A 54 -2.33 -3.20 -9.38
N CYS A 55 -2.12 -3.55 -8.12
CA CYS A 55 -2.39 -4.89 -7.60
C CYS A 55 -2.59 -4.90 -6.08
N VAL A 56 -3.27 -5.93 -5.59
CA VAL A 56 -3.52 -6.19 -4.16
C VAL A 56 -3.16 -7.64 -3.82
N HIS A 57 -2.82 -7.87 -2.57
CA HIS A 57 -2.51 -9.18 -2.00
C HIS A 57 -3.24 -9.36 -0.67
N GLY A 58 -3.83 -10.54 -0.43
CA GLY A 58 -4.48 -10.89 0.84
C GLY A 58 -5.82 -10.20 1.09
N GLN A 59 -6.42 -9.61 0.06
CA GLN A 59 -7.68 -8.88 0.11
C GLN A 59 -8.62 -9.40 -0.97
N SER A 60 -9.91 -9.57 -0.63
CA SER A 60 -10.92 -9.99 -1.62
C SER A 60 -11.26 -8.83 -2.57
N GLU A 61 -11.75 -9.15 -3.77
CA GLU A 61 -12.25 -8.12 -4.71
C GLU A 61 -13.41 -7.32 -4.12
N GLU A 62 -14.24 -7.95 -3.28
CA GLU A 62 -15.34 -7.31 -2.58
C GLU A 62 -14.83 -6.29 -1.55
N ASP A 63 -13.89 -6.69 -0.69
CA ASP A 63 -13.28 -5.78 0.28
C ASP A 63 -12.55 -4.63 -0.43
N GLN A 64 -11.87 -4.90 -1.55
CA GLN A 64 -11.20 -3.87 -2.34
C GLN A 64 -12.21 -2.87 -2.92
N ARG A 65 -13.31 -3.35 -3.47
CA ARG A 65 -14.37 -2.50 -4.04
C ARG A 65 -15.03 -1.65 -2.95
N GLU A 66 -15.37 -2.25 -1.82
CA GLU A 66 -15.92 -1.52 -0.66
C GLU A 66 -14.96 -0.41 -0.22
N TYR A 67 -13.66 -0.70 -0.15
CA TYR A 67 -12.65 0.29 0.21
C TYR A 67 -12.61 1.46 -0.76
N LEU A 68 -12.54 1.18 -2.07
CA LEU A 68 -12.49 2.22 -3.10
C LEU A 68 -13.76 3.09 -3.11
N ASP A 69 -14.93 2.47 -2.96
CA ASP A 69 -16.22 3.16 -3.07
C ASP A 69 -16.58 3.96 -1.81
N LYS A 70 -16.17 3.49 -0.63
CA LYS A 70 -16.65 4.02 0.66
C LYS A 70 -15.56 4.61 1.55
N TRP A 71 -14.36 4.06 1.53
CA TRP A 71 -13.36 4.30 2.58
C TRP A 71 -12.16 5.11 2.10
N ALA A 72 -11.81 5.03 0.82
CA ALA A 72 -10.61 5.68 0.27
C ALA A 72 -10.58 7.20 0.49
N PHE A 73 -11.73 7.88 0.41
CA PHE A 73 -11.81 9.33 0.65
C PHE A 73 -11.76 9.73 2.13
N GLN A 74 -11.79 8.75 3.05
CA GLN A 74 -11.69 8.96 4.49
C GLN A 74 -10.35 8.46 5.05
N ASP A 75 -9.59 7.68 4.27
CA ASP A 75 -8.33 7.10 4.73
C ASP A 75 -7.28 8.20 4.97
N PRO A 76 -6.77 8.34 6.22
CA PRO A 76 -5.74 9.31 6.56
C PRO A 76 -4.48 9.22 5.71
N TRP A 77 -4.08 8.02 5.26
CA TRP A 77 -2.95 7.83 4.35
C TRP A 77 -3.17 8.50 3.01
N LEU A 78 -4.36 8.32 2.43
CA LEU A 78 -4.70 8.92 1.14
C LEU A 78 -4.88 10.43 1.25
N LEU A 79 -5.49 10.90 2.33
CA LEU A 79 -5.71 12.33 2.59
C LEU A 79 -4.43 13.11 2.90
N ARG A 80 -3.39 12.43 3.40
CA ARG A 80 -2.12 13.06 3.81
C ARG A 80 -0.96 12.70 2.91
N LEU A 81 -1.22 12.00 1.79
CA LEU A 81 -0.19 11.55 0.86
C LEU A 81 0.67 12.71 0.32
N ASP A 82 0.08 13.89 0.16
CA ASP A 82 0.78 15.12 -0.27
C ASP A 82 1.75 15.71 0.76
N ARG A 83 1.71 15.25 2.01
CA ARG A 83 2.62 15.68 3.08
C ARG A 83 3.95 14.91 3.09
N PHE A 84 4.02 13.80 2.35
CA PHE A 84 5.25 13.03 2.23
C PHE A 84 6.26 13.74 1.33
N PRO A 85 7.56 13.71 1.68
CA PRO A 85 8.60 14.17 0.78
C PRO A 85 8.42 13.52 -0.59
N ARG A 86 8.43 14.34 -1.64
CA ARG A 86 8.39 13.85 -3.04
C ARG A 86 9.70 13.22 -3.49
N GLU A 87 10.68 13.17 -2.59
CA GLU A 87 11.95 12.50 -2.78
C GLU A 87 11.74 10.98 -2.80
N GLU A 88 12.57 10.28 -3.55
CA GLU A 88 12.41 8.86 -3.80
C GLU A 88 12.65 8.03 -2.52
N GLY A 89 11.75 7.09 -2.23
CA GLY A 89 12.02 6.01 -1.26
C GLY A 89 11.70 6.30 0.20
N VAL A 90 10.52 6.84 0.53
CA VAL A 90 10.07 6.95 1.91
C VAL A 90 9.47 5.61 2.39
N PHE A 91 10.07 5.01 3.42
CA PHE A 91 9.42 3.99 4.23
C PHE A 91 8.84 4.66 5.47
N ALA A 92 7.52 4.58 5.63
CA ALA A 92 6.79 5.27 6.68
C ALA A 92 5.85 4.29 7.42
N PRO A 93 5.91 4.21 8.76
CA PRO A 93 4.89 3.54 9.54
C PRO A 93 3.62 4.41 9.67
N SER A 94 2.46 3.82 9.97
CA SER A 94 1.20 4.57 10.12
C SER A 94 1.28 5.73 11.13
N HIS A 95 2.01 5.54 12.23
CA HIS A 95 2.19 6.56 13.26
C HIS A 95 2.95 7.81 12.78
N SER A 96 3.65 7.76 11.64
CA SER A 96 4.25 8.95 11.04
C SER A 96 3.26 9.80 10.24
N VAL A 97 2.04 9.28 10.01
CA VAL A 97 0.97 9.94 9.23
C VAL A 97 -0.13 10.46 10.16
N ILE A 98 -0.47 9.64 11.16
CA ILE A 98 -1.58 9.81 12.08
C ILE A 98 -1.25 9.07 13.38
N THR A 99 -1.58 9.62 14.55
CA THR A 99 -1.38 8.87 15.80
C THR A 99 -2.36 7.70 15.87
N ASP A 100 -2.04 6.66 16.66
CA ASP A 100 -2.95 5.53 16.83
C ASP A 100 -4.31 5.98 17.39
N GLU A 101 -4.31 6.89 18.38
CA GLU A 101 -5.54 7.47 18.96
C GLU A 101 -6.40 8.19 17.90
N GLU A 102 -5.78 9.01 17.05
CA GLU A 102 -6.50 9.70 15.97
C GLU A 102 -7.04 8.71 14.92
N LEU A 103 -6.26 7.68 14.58
CA LEU A 103 -6.66 6.66 13.61
C LEU A 103 -7.83 5.82 14.13
N GLU A 104 -7.74 5.36 15.38
CA GLU A 104 -8.77 4.57 16.06
C GLU A 104 -10.10 5.33 16.21
N ALA A 105 -10.04 6.67 16.23
CA ALA A 105 -11.22 7.52 16.23
C ALA A 105 -11.89 7.67 14.85
N THR A 106 -11.25 7.24 13.74
CA THR A 106 -11.83 7.35 12.40
C THR A 106 -12.88 6.27 12.12
N GLU A 107 -13.91 6.61 11.34
CA GLU A 107 -14.94 5.65 10.92
C GLU A 107 -14.33 4.51 10.08
N VAL A 108 -13.39 4.83 9.18
CA VAL A 108 -12.69 3.84 8.35
C VAL A 108 -11.92 2.83 9.20
N TYR A 109 -11.31 3.24 10.31
CA TYR A 109 -10.67 2.28 11.20
C TYR A 109 -11.69 1.39 11.90
N GLN A 110 -12.71 1.99 12.52
CA GLN A 110 -13.71 1.27 13.30
C GLN A 110 -14.51 0.28 12.45
N ALA A 111 -14.82 0.63 11.20
CA ALA A 111 -15.66 -0.17 10.33
C ALA A 111 -14.87 -1.10 9.38
N TYR A 112 -13.63 -0.74 9.01
CA TYR A 112 -12.92 -1.43 7.92
C TYR A 112 -11.49 -1.87 8.25
N LEU A 113 -10.62 -0.97 8.73
CA LEU A 113 -9.19 -1.27 8.93
C LEU A 113 -8.89 -2.04 10.22
N SER A 114 -9.76 -1.96 11.22
CA SER A 114 -9.58 -2.70 12.46
C SER A 114 -9.57 -4.22 12.20
N PRO A 115 -8.82 -5.01 12.99
CA PRO A 115 -8.85 -6.45 12.87
C PRO A 115 -10.28 -6.98 13.03
N ARG A 116 -10.87 -7.50 11.94
CA ARG A 116 -12.16 -8.19 12.02
C ARG A 116 -11.96 -9.45 12.89
N LYS A 117 -12.79 -9.60 13.92
CA LYS A 117 -12.80 -10.76 14.83
C LYS A 117 -12.99 -12.07 14.09
#